data_AF-A0A553P7D5-F1
#
_entry.id   AF-A0A553P7D5-F1
#
_cell.length_a   1.000
_cell.length_b   1.000
_cell.length_c   1.000
_cell.angle_alpha   90.00
_cell.angle_beta   90.00
_cell.angle_gamma   90.00
#
_symmetry.space_group_name_H-M   'P 1'
#
loop_
_entity.id
_entity.type
_entity.pdbx_description
1 polymer ?
#
loop_
_entity_poly.entity_id
_entity_poly.type
_entity_poly.pdbx_seq_one_letter_code
_entity_poly.pdbx_strand_id
1 'polypeptide(L)'
;MAWTILILFCLIFQLMHSSIFISKLMAKVHWQKIDNLHDLETRPDLKILLREDSYVDHALNQLHNWDVFQSRIEYFGEYDVDYAELLTKVKDGTHVMIEDEGNFQEFMMEANANESCTFHPSQFLYSAERIFSLPSTFPMRKGLVHAEEINLRLMWIDAYGLAGQYDSNVNVLSNGIFSPIKMDKDCKLNLDMVLGPDKFCYEGENTPLNEPLGWKHFRITFIYLLAGLSLACAVFMLELLHVKNAPEKIKVWM
;
A
#
# COMPACT_ATOMS: atom_id res chain seq x y z
N MET A 1 40.09 -4.98 -36.88
CA MET A 1 40.03 -5.66 -35.56
C MET A 1 39.65 -4.73 -34.41
N ALA A 2 40.22 -3.52 -34.28
CA ALA A 2 39.83 -2.62 -33.18
C ALA A 2 38.34 -2.23 -33.19
N TRP A 3 37.78 -1.92 -34.37
CA TRP A 3 36.37 -1.57 -34.54
C TRP A 3 35.41 -2.71 -34.18
N THR A 4 35.75 -3.94 -34.53
CA THR A 4 34.93 -5.12 -34.20
C THR A 4 34.90 -5.39 -32.70
N ILE A 5 36.01 -5.15 -32.00
CA ILE A 5 36.09 -5.27 -30.53
C ILE A 5 35.25 -4.16 -29.86
N LEU A 6 35.32 -2.92 -30.37
CA LEU A 6 34.53 -1.81 -29.86
C LEU A 6 33.01 -2.05 -30.00
N ILE A 7 32.59 -2.51 -31.19
CA ILE A 7 31.17 -2.83 -31.45
C ILE A 7 30.68 -3.93 -30.50
N LEU A 8 31.47 -4.99 -30.31
CA LEU A 8 31.13 -6.09 -29.40
C LEU A 8 31.00 -5.60 -27.96
N PHE A 9 31.91 -4.74 -27.50
CA PHE A 9 31.86 -4.14 -26.17
C PHE A 9 30.59 -3.30 -25.96
N CYS A 10 30.26 -2.42 -26.91
CA CYS A 10 29.04 -1.61 -26.84
C CYS A 10 27.78 -2.48 -26.80
N LEU A 11 27.75 -3.56 -27.57
CA LEU A 11 26.61 -4.47 -27.62
C LEU A 11 26.42 -5.22 -26.29
N ILE A 12 27.50 -5.73 -25.69
CA ILE A 12 27.46 -6.37 -24.37
C ILE A 12 26.98 -5.38 -23.30
N PHE A 13 27.51 -4.16 -23.32
CA PHE A 13 27.13 -3.13 -22.36
C PHE A 13 25.64 -2.76 -22.47
N GLN A 14 25.12 -2.60 -23.68
CA GLN A 14 23.69 -2.32 -23.90
C GLN A 14 22.79 -3.48 -23.43
N LEU A 15 23.19 -4.72 -23.68
CA LEU A 15 22.45 -5.89 -23.21
C LEU A 15 22.42 -5.97 -21.68
N MET A 16 23.56 -5.77 -21.01
CA MET A 16 23.63 -5.75 -19.54
C MET A 16 22.81 -4.61 -18.93
N HIS A 17 22.87 -3.42 -19.51
CA HIS A 17 22.08 -2.30 -19.02
C HIS A 17 20.58 -2.54 -19.20
N SER A 18 20.18 -3.08 -20.36
CA SER A 18 18.78 -3.41 -20.65
C SER A 18 18.25 -4.50 -19.74
N SER A 19 19.04 -5.53 -19.44
CA SER A 19 18.62 -6.61 -18.54
C SER A 19 18.42 -6.09 -17.12
N ILE A 20 19.34 -5.28 -16.58
CA ILE A 20 19.19 -4.67 -15.25
C ILE A 20 17.98 -3.73 -15.21
N PHE A 21 17.76 -2.95 -16.27
CA PHE A 21 16.62 -2.05 -16.36
C PHE A 21 15.29 -2.81 -16.39
N ILE A 22 15.21 -3.87 -17.19
CA ILE A 22 14.04 -4.77 -17.22
C ILE A 22 13.84 -5.44 -15.86
N SER A 23 14.91 -5.95 -15.23
CA SER A 23 14.84 -6.55 -13.90
C SER A 23 14.35 -5.55 -12.86
N LYS A 24 14.76 -4.27 -12.91
CA LYS A 24 14.24 -3.23 -12.01
C LYS A 24 12.79 -2.85 -12.31
N LEU A 25 12.40 -2.84 -13.58
CA LEU A 25 11.01 -2.61 -13.99
C LEU A 25 10.08 -3.75 -13.55
N MET A 26 10.58 -4.98 -13.63
CA MET A 26 9.85 -6.18 -13.21
C MET A 26 9.94 -6.44 -11.70
N ALA A 27 11.00 -5.98 -11.03
CA ALA A 27 11.12 -5.94 -9.57
C ALA A 27 10.26 -4.82 -8.95
N LYS A 28 9.09 -4.54 -9.54
CA LYS A 28 8.03 -3.90 -8.77
C LYS A 28 7.78 -4.82 -7.58
N VAL A 29 7.82 -4.25 -6.38
CA VAL A 29 7.48 -4.95 -5.14
C VAL A 29 6.12 -5.59 -5.37
N HIS A 30 6.11 -6.90 -5.62
CA HIS A 30 4.90 -7.69 -5.58
C HIS A 30 4.54 -7.72 -4.11
N TRP A 31 3.72 -6.77 -3.68
CA TRP A 31 3.03 -6.88 -2.40
C TRP A 31 2.13 -8.10 -2.53
N GLN A 32 2.65 -9.25 -2.11
CA GLN A 32 1.82 -10.41 -1.88
C GLN A 32 0.81 -10.02 -0.80
N LYS A 33 -0.46 -10.30 -1.10
CA LYS A 33 -1.55 -10.18 -0.16
C LYS A 33 -1.18 -10.96 1.11
N ILE A 34 -1.38 -10.33 2.26
CA ILE A 34 -1.20 -10.97 3.57
C ILE A 34 -2.58 -11.46 3.98
N ASP A 35 -2.86 -12.74 3.75
CA ASP A 35 -4.15 -13.34 4.07
C ASP A 35 -4.18 -13.92 5.47
N ASN A 36 -3.05 -14.25 6.09
CA ASN A 36 -3.03 -14.79 7.44
C ASN A 36 -1.74 -14.49 8.18
N LEU A 37 -1.69 -14.93 9.44
CA LEU A 37 -0.50 -14.81 10.26
C LEU A 37 0.70 -15.56 9.65
N HIS A 38 0.48 -16.68 8.95
CA HIS A 38 1.57 -17.43 8.34
C HIS A 38 2.23 -16.65 7.19
N ASP A 39 1.44 -15.98 6.35
CA ASP A 39 1.98 -15.07 5.32
C ASP A 39 2.83 -13.96 5.96
N LEU A 40 2.41 -13.46 7.12
CA LEU A 40 3.15 -12.45 7.87
C LEU A 40 4.50 -12.98 8.41
N GLU A 41 4.61 -14.26 8.76
CA GLU A 41 5.88 -14.92 9.13
C GLU A 41 6.86 -14.92 7.95
N THR A 42 6.37 -15.13 6.74
CA THR A 42 7.20 -15.14 5.52
C THR A 42 7.69 -13.75 5.09
N ARG A 43 7.19 -12.70 5.73
CA ARG A 43 7.47 -11.28 5.43
C ARG A 43 8.11 -10.54 6.61
N PRO A 44 9.34 -10.91 7.02
CA PRO A 44 10.03 -10.29 8.16
C PRO A 44 10.37 -8.81 7.93
N ASP A 45 10.27 -8.33 6.68
CA ASP A 45 10.41 -6.92 6.30
C ASP A 45 9.27 -6.03 6.80
N LEU A 46 8.09 -6.61 7.04
CA LEU A 46 6.91 -5.87 7.48
C LEU A 46 6.87 -5.69 9.00
N LYS A 47 6.62 -4.48 9.46
CA LYS A 47 6.30 -4.20 10.86
C LYS A 47 4.80 -4.37 11.13
N ILE A 48 4.43 -4.55 12.39
CA ILE A 48 3.04 -4.75 12.82
C ILE A 48 2.64 -3.57 13.70
N LEU A 49 1.62 -2.82 13.27
CA LEU A 49 1.02 -1.76 14.07
C LEU A 49 -0.05 -2.36 14.98
N LEU A 50 0.09 -2.11 16.28
CA LEU A 50 -0.86 -2.52 17.31
C LEU A 50 -1.09 -1.37 18.29
N ARG A 51 -2.34 -1.24 18.73
CA ARG A 51 -2.68 -0.28 19.79
C ARG A 51 -2.22 -0.83 21.14
N GLU A 52 -1.49 0.00 21.88
CA GLU A 52 -1.02 -0.31 23.23
C GLU A 52 -2.21 -0.55 24.18
N ASP A 53 -2.09 -1.54 25.08
CA ASP A 53 -3.11 -1.95 26.04
C ASP A 53 -4.50 -2.26 25.42
N SER A 54 -4.53 -2.58 24.12
CA SER A 54 -5.76 -2.94 23.43
C SER A 54 -6.16 -4.39 23.72
N TYR A 55 -7.46 -4.66 23.59
CA TYR A 55 -7.96 -6.04 23.67
C TYR A 55 -7.36 -6.93 22.57
N VAL A 56 -6.98 -6.34 21.43
CA VAL A 56 -6.31 -7.02 20.32
C VAL A 56 -4.91 -7.45 20.74
N ASP A 57 -4.11 -6.54 21.31
CA ASP A 57 -2.78 -6.89 21.85
C ASP A 57 -2.87 -7.99 22.91
N HIS A 58 -3.81 -7.87 23.86
CA HIS A 58 -4.04 -8.91 24.86
C HIS A 58 -4.42 -10.27 24.26
N ALA A 59 -5.31 -10.29 23.25
CA ALA A 59 -5.73 -11.51 22.59
C ALA A 59 -4.59 -12.18 21.81
N LEU A 60 -3.81 -11.39 21.08
CA LEU A 60 -2.66 -11.87 20.30
C LEU A 60 -1.57 -12.45 21.19
N ASN A 61 -1.31 -11.82 22.35
CA ASN A 61 -0.36 -12.34 23.35
C ASN A 61 -0.77 -13.69 23.97
N GLN A 62 -2.00 -14.17 23.76
CA GLN A 62 -2.44 -15.52 24.15
C GLN A 62 -2.27 -16.56 23.04
N LEU A 63 -1.97 -16.15 21.81
CA LEU A 63 -1.81 -17.08 20.69
C LEU A 63 -0.46 -17.79 20.73
N HIS A 64 -0.48 -19.09 20.40
CA HIS A 64 0.74 -19.85 20.22
C HIS A 64 1.53 -19.27 19.02
N ASN A 65 2.83 -19.05 19.20
CA ASN A 65 3.78 -18.45 18.23
C ASN A 65 3.72 -16.93 18.05
N TRP A 66 2.94 -16.20 18.86
CA TRP A 66 2.96 -14.73 18.79
C TRP A 66 4.34 -14.12 19.11
N ASP A 67 5.13 -14.80 19.93
CA ASP A 67 6.50 -14.41 20.32
C ASP A 67 7.43 -14.12 19.12
N VAL A 68 7.21 -14.78 17.98
CA VAL A 68 8.02 -14.60 16.76
C VAL A 68 7.87 -13.19 16.18
N PHE A 69 6.75 -12.53 16.47
CA PHE A 69 6.43 -11.21 15.95
C PHE A 69 6.82 -10.07 16.87
N GLN A 70 7.13 -10.34 18.14
CA GLN A 70 7.35 -9.31 19.18
C GLN A 70 8.39 -8.25 18.78
N SER A 71 9.48 -8.63 18.11
CA SER A 71 10.51 -7.68 17.67
C SER A 71 10.08 -6.78 16.50
N ARG A 72 8.92 -7.05 15.90
CA ARG A 72 8.36 -6.34 14.73
C ARG A 72 7.16 -5.47 15.09
N ILE A 73 6.68 -5.55 16.34
CA ILE A 73 5.53 -4.78 16.80
C ILE A 73 5.95 -3.34 17.07
N GLU A 74 5.23 -2.40 16.46
CA GLU A 74 5.30 -0.98 16.70
C GLU A 74 3.99 -0.56 17.36
N TYR A 75 4.08 -0.23 18.65
CA TYR A 75 2.94 0.18 19.45
C TYR A 75 2.61 1.66 19.23
N PHE A 76 1.31 1.97 19.18
CA PHE A 76 0.82 3.35 19.27
C PHE A 76 -0.14 3.49 20.46
N GLY A 77 -0.03 4.60 21.18
CA GLY A 77 -0.81 4.88 22.37
C GLY A 77 -2.24 5.36 22.06
N GLU A 78 -3.01 5.68 23.10
CA GLU A 78 -4.38 6.23 22.96
C GLU A 78 -4.41 7.76 22.78
N TYR A 79 -3.36 8.47 23.19
CA TYR A 79 -3.30 9.92 23.19
C TYR A 79 -2.30 10.43 22.13
N ASP A 80 -2.71 11.46 21.38
CA ASP A 80 -1.88 12.17 20.39
C ASP A 80 -1.42 11.31 19.20
N VAL A 81 -2.30 10.41 18.74
CA VAL A 81 -2.05 9.56 17.57
C VAL A 81 -2.32 10.33 16.29
N ASP A 82 -1.30 10.44 15.44
CA ASP A 82 -1.50 10.84 14.05
C ASP A 82 -1.96 9.63 13.22
N TYR A 83 -3.27 9.42 13.14
CA TYR A 83 -3.85 8.34 12.34
C TYR A 83 -3.47 8.44 10.85
N ALA A 84 -3.22 9.64 10.33
CA ALA A 84 -2.76 9.79 8.96
C ALA A 84 -1.34 9.22 8.77
N GLU A 85 -0.45 9.37 9.77
CA GLU A 85 0.87 8.74 9.76
C GLU A 85 0.74 7.20 9.76
N LEU A 86 -0.10 6.64 10.63
CA LEU A 86 -0.31 5.20 10.73
C LEU A 86 -0.84 4.62 9.42
N LEU A 87 -1.87 5.23 8.84
CA LEU A 87 -2.45 4.79 7.57
C LEU A 87 -1.47 4.97 6.40
N THR A 88 -0.59 5.97 6.45
CA THR A 88 0.47 6.15 5.46
C THR A 88 1.49 5.02 5.54
N LYS A 89 1.91 4.62 6.74
CA LYS A 89 2.81 3.47 6.97
C LYS A 89 2.24 2.18 6.38
N VAL A 90 0.95 1.93 6.58
CA VAL A 90 0.23 0.76 6.00
C VAL A 90 0.15 0.89 4.48
N LYS A 91 -0.29 2.04 3.97
CA LYS A 91 -0.41 2.32 2.53
C LYS A 91 0.91 2.18 1.77
N ASP A 92 2.02 2.59 2.38
CA ASP A 92 3.37 2.48 1.80
C ASP A 92 3.91 1.05 1.84
N GLY A 93 3.19 0.12 2.51
CA GLY A 93 3.57 -1.28 2.64
C GLY A 93 4.74 -1.53 3.56
N THR A 94 5.04 -0.58 4.44
CA THR A 94 6.08 -0.79 5.46
C THR A 94 5.52 -1.50 6.69
N HIS A 95 4.21 -1.40 6.91
CA HIS A 95 3.51 -1.95 8.06
C HIS A 95 2.25 -2.69 7.65
N VAL A 96 1.83 -3.63 8.49
CA VAL A 96 0.46 -4.16 8.54
C VAL A 96 -0.21 -3.68 9.82
N MET A 97 -1.52 -3.53 9.82
CA MET A 97 -2.29 -3.21 11.02
C MET A 97 -3.22 -4.37 11.33
N ILE A 98 -3.23 -4.84 12.59
CA ILE A 98 -4.15 -5.87 13.05
C ILE A 98 -5.20 -5.19 13.89
N GLU A 99 -6.43 -5.13 13.38
CA GLU A 99 -7.51 -4.37 14.02
C GLU A 99 -8.87 -4.87 13.54
N ASP A 100 -9.92 -4.46 14.25
CA ASP A 100 -11.30 -4.67 13.83
C ASP A 100 -11.62 -3.78 12.61
N GLU A 101 -12.44 -4.29 11.70
CA GLU A 101 -12.89 -3.51 10.55
C GLU A 101 -13.58 -2.19 10.96
N GLY A 102 -14.41 -2.21 12.00
CA GLY A 102 -15.07 -0.99 12.50
C GLY A 102 -14.06 0.05 12.98
N ASN A 103 -13.07 -0.38 13.76
CA ASN A 103 -12.03 0.49 14.29
C ASN A 103 -11.10 1.03 13.18
N PHE A 104 -10.78 0.20 12.18
CA PHE A 104 -9.99 0.66 11.03
C PHE A 104 -10.73 1.71 10.20
N GLN A 105 -12.05 1.56 10.03
CA GLN A 105 -12.89 2.57 9.37
C GLN A 105 -12.91 3.88 10.17
N GLU A 106 -12.98 3.81 11.50
CA GLU A 106 -12.88 4.98 12.38
C GLU A 106 -11.54 5.71 12.20
N PHE A 107 -10.41 4.98 12.18
CA PHE A 107 -9.09 5.57 11.93
C PHE A 107 -9.02 6.30 10.58
N MET A 108 -9.61 5.72 9.53
CA MET A 108 -9.69 6.38 8.22
C MET A 108 -10.55 7.65 8.25
N MET A 109 -11.69 7.62 8.95
CA MET A 109 -12.56 8.78 9.10
C MET A 109 -11.86 9.91 9.85
N GLU A 110 -11.19 9.61 10.97
CA GLU A 110 -10.46 10.59 11.77
C GLU A 110 -9.25 11.17 11.01
N ALA A 111 -8.48 10.32 10.31
CA ALA A 111 -7.38 10.78 9.47
C ALA A 111 -7.86 11.73 8.35
N ASN A 112 -9.00 11.42 7.73
CA ASN A 112 -9.59 12.24 6.67
C ASN A 112 -10.19 13.55 7.18
N ALA A 113 -10.66 13.60 8.42
CA ALA A 113 -11.20 14.81 9.04
C ALA A 113 -10.14 15.91 9.23
N ASN A 114 -8.85 15.54 9.28
CA ASN A 114 -7.74 16.47 9.49
C ASN A 114 -7.22 17.13 8.19
N GLU A 115 -7.90 16.93 7.05
CA GLU A 115 -7.72 17.57 5.72
C GLU A 115 -6.33 17.46 5.06
N SER A 116 -5.32 16.88 5.71
CA SER A 116 -3.94 16.78 5.20
C SER A 116 -3.73 15.64 4.19
N CYS A 117 -4.54 14.58 4.28
CA CYS A 117 -4.49 13.41 3.41
C CYS A 117 -5.87 12.78 3.28
N THR A 118 -6.23 12.31 2.08
CA THR A 118 -7.46 11.54 1.84
C THR A 118 -7.11 10.07 1.62
N PHE A 119 -7.52 9.23 2.56
CA PHE A 119 -7.45 7.78 2.50
C PHE A 119 -8.78 7.23 1.97
N HIS A 120 -8.68 6.27 1.06
CA HIS A 120 -9.85 5.58 0.51
C HIS A 120 -9.76 4.09 0.86
N PRO A 121 -10.88 3.42 1.24
CA PRO A 121 -10.85 2.00 1.65
C PRO A 121 -10.19 1.08 0.62
N SER A 122 -10.35 1.40 -0.67
CA SER A 122 -9.75 0.65 -1.77
C SER A 122 -8.22 0.71 -1.86
N GLN A 123 -7.56 1.41 -0.93
CA GLN A 123 -6.10 1.42 -0.78
C GLN A 123 -5.62 0.35 0.20
N PHE A 124 -6.53 -0.37 0.86
CA PHE A 124 -6.24 -1.35 1.90
C PHE A 124 -6.94 -2.69 1.63
N LEU A 125 -6.20 -3.79 1.71
CA LEU A 125 -6.70 -5.16 1.69
C LEU A 125 -6.98 -5.56 3.12
N TYR A 126 -8.24 -5.89 3.40
CA TYR A 126 -8.61 -6.61 4.60
C TYR A 126 -8.48 -8.11 4.33
N SER A 127 -7.72 -8.82 5.17
CA SER A 127 -7.75 -10.28 5.15
C SER A 127 -9.12 -10.78 5.60
N ALA A 128 -9.69 -11.69 4.81
CA ALA A 128 -10.93 -12.40 5.17
C ALA A 128 -10.70 -13.46 6.27
N GLU A 129 -9.46 -13.89 6.51
CA GLU A 129 -9.15 -14.85 7.57
C GLU A 129 -9.09 -14.11 8.92
N ARG A 130 -10.10 -14.36 9.74
CA ARG A 130 -10.18 -13.80 11.09
C ARG A 130 -9.08 -14.39 11.96
N ILE A 131 -8.23 -13.54 12.52
CA ILE A 131 -7.16 -14.01 13.42
C ILE A 131 -7.77 -14.57 14.71
N PHE A 132 -8.81 -13.91 15.22
CA PHE A 132 -9.65 -14.39 16.29
C PHE A 132 -11.04 -13.76 16.19
N SER A 133 -12.03 -14.42 16.78
CA SER A 133 -13.37 -13.86 16.96
C SER A 133 -13.65 -13.69 18.45
N LEU A 134 -14.05 -12.48 18.84
CA LEU A 134 -14.57 -12.22 20.18
C LEU A 134 -16.05 -11.90 20.05
N PRO A 135 -16.92 -12.53 20.85
CA PRO A 135 -18.31 -12.13 20.87
C PRO A 135 -18.43 -10.72 21.44
N SER A 136 -19.21 -9.86 20.78
CA SER A 136 -19.65 -8.61 21.39
C SER A 136 -20.45 -8.94 22.64
N THR A 137 -20.05 -8.38 23.79
CA THR A 137 -20.74 -8.61 25.07
C THR A 137 -21.21 -7.29 25.66
N PHE A 138 -22.26 -7.37 26.48
CA PHE A 138 -22.73 -6.23 27.26
C PHE A 138 -22.19 -6.37 28.69
N PRO A 139 -21.12 -5.66 29.07
CA PRO A 139 -20.54 -5.80 30.40
C PRO A 139 -21.52 -5.32 31.46
N MET A 140 -21.83 -6.20 32.41
CA MET A 140 -22.77 -5.93 33.50
C MET A 140 -22.09 -6.05 34.86
N ARG A 141 -22.50 -5.22 35.82
CA ARG A 141 -22.04 -5.33 37.20
C ARG A 141 -22.44 -6.68 37.79
N LYS A 142 -21.50 -7.35 38.45
CA LYS A 142 -21.77 -8.61 39.16
C LYS A 142 -22.91 -8.42 40.18
N GLY A 143 -23.93 -9.28 40.10
CA GLY A 143 -25.11 -9.21 40.97
C GLY A 143 -26.18 -8.20 40.54
N LEU A 144 -26.13 -7.68 39.30
CA LEU A 144 -27.21 -6.86 38.75
C LEU A 144 -28.53 -7.66 38.74
N VAL A 145 -29.54 -7.16 39.44
CA VAL A 145 -30.85 -7.81 39.62
C VAL A 145 -31.55 -8.10 38.28
N HIS A 146 -31.31 -7.27 37.27
CA HIS A 146 -31.93 -7.39 35.94
C HIS A 146 -31.03 -8.07 34.89
N ALA A 147 -29.89 -8.68 35.27
CA ALA A 147 -28.98 -9.29 34.30
C ALA A 147 -29.66 -10.38 33.45
N GLU A 148 -30.50 -11.20 34.07
CA GLU A 148 -31.26 -12.24 33.38
C GLU A 148 -32.30 -11.66 32.40
N GLU A 149 -33.02 -10.62 32.82
CA GLU A 149 -33.99 -9.93 31.97
C GLU A 149 -33.32 -9.28 30.75
N ILE A 150 -32.17 -8.64 30.95
CA ILE A 150 -31.38 -8.03 29.87
C ILE A 150 -30.89 -9.12 28.90
N ASN A 151 -30.33 -10.22 29.41
CA ASN A 151 -29.88 -11.33 28.56
C ASN A 151 -31.02 -11.91 27.73
N LEU A 152 -32.19 -12.14 28.33
CA LEU A 152 -33.36 -12.61 27.59
C LEU A 152 -33.74 -11.63 26.48
N ARG A 153 -33.81 -10.32 26.78
CA ARG A 153 -34.13 -9.30 25.77
C ARG A 153 -33.11 -9.28 24.62
N LEU A 154 -31.82 -9.44 24.90
CA LEU A 154 -30.78 -9.55 23.87
C LEU A 154 -30.99 -10.79 22.99
N MET A 155 -31.34 -11.94 23.59
CA MET A 155 -31.69 -13.15 22.83
C MET A 155 -32.93 -12.95 21.95
N TRP A 156 -33.94 -12.21 22.43
CA TRP A 156 -35.12 -11.86 21.61
C TRP A 156 -34.74 -10.94 20.44
N ILE A 157 -33.86 -9.96 20.66
CA ILE A 157 -33.38 -9.07 19.58
C ILE A 157 -32.65 -9.87 18.50
N ASP A 158 -31.80 -10.82 18.89
CA ASP A 158 -31.07 -11.69 17.97
C ASP A 158 -32.00 -12.67 17.23
N ALA A 159 -32.86 -13.39 17.96
CA ALA A 159 -33.78 -14.38 17.39
C ALA A 159 -34.78 -13.80 16.37
N TYR A 160 -35.14 -12.52 16.52
CA TYR A 160 -36.03 -11.82 15.60
C TYR A 160 -35.27 -11.12 14.46
N GLY A 161 -33.95 -11.29 14.38
CA GLY A 161 -33.10 -10.63 13.39
C GLY A 161 -33.09 -9.11 13.53
N LEU A 162 -33.55 -8.57 14.67
CA LEU A 162 -33.53 -7.13 14.92
C LEU A 162 -32.09 -6.65 15.04
N ALA A 163 -31.20 -7.47 15.63
CA ALA A 163 -29.76 -7.21 15.60
C ALA A 163 -29.28 -7.02 14.15
N GLY A 164 -29.53 -8.00 13.27
CA GLY A 164 -29.19 -7.98 11.85
C GLY A 164 -29.75 -6.79 11.06
N GLN A 165 -30.93 -6.28 11.42
CA GLN A 165 -31.52 -5.09 10.79
C GLN A 165 -30.74 -3.81 11.12
N TYR A 166 -30.17 -3.71 12.32
CA TYR A 166 -29.24 -2.63 12.69
C TYR A 166 -27.80 -2.92 12.22
N ASP A 167 -27.43 -4.19 12.08
CA ASP A 167 -26.12 -4.73 11.62
C ASP A 167 -25.86 -4.48 10.12
N SER A 168 -26.92 -4.25 9.32
CA SER A 168 -26.75 -3.73 7.94
C SER A 168 -25.98 -2.40 7.87
N ASN A 169 -25.72 -1.77 9.03
CA ASN A 169 -24.84 -0.61 9.21
C ASN A 169 -23.67 -0.81 10.21
N VAL A 170 -23.51 -1.97 10.87
CA VAL A 170 -22.49 -2.16 11.94
C VAL A 170 -21.89 -3.56 11.90
N ASN A 171 -20.84 -3.73 11.11
CA ASN A 171 -20.04 -4.95 10.96
C ASN A 171 -19.90 -5.81 12.24
N VAL A 172 -20.15 -7.11 12.11
CA VAL A 172 -19.73 -8.13 13.08
C VAL A 172 -18.25 -7.95 13.41
N LEU A 173 -17.96 -7.64 14.68
CA LEU A 173 -16.59 -7.42 15.18
C LEU A 173 -15.71 -8.63 14.80
N SER A 174 -14.83 -8.41 13.83
CA SER A 174 -13.88 -9.40 13.37
C SER A 174 -12.55 -8.69 13.18
N ASN A 175 -11.53 -9.23 13.84
CA ASN A 175 -10.18 -8.73 13.73
C ASN A 175 -9.50 -9.42 12.57
N GLY A 176 -8.98 -8.61 11.65
CA GLY A 176 -8.24 -9.08 10.48
C GLY A 176 -6.99 -8.26 10.27
N ILE A 177 -6.24 -8.63 9.23
CA ILE A 177 -4.99 -7.98 8.87
C ILE A 177 -5.28 -6.98 7.75
N PHE A 178 -4.97 -5.71 7.99
CA PHE A 178 -4.97 -4.64 6.99
C PHE A 178 -3.57 -4.49 6.38
N SER A 179 -3.51 -4.64 5.06
CA SER A 179 -2.28 -4.49 4.25
C SER A 179 -2.56 -3.59 3.04
N PRO A 180 -1.57 -2.99 2.37
CA PRO A 180 -1.85 -2.10 1.23
C PRO A 180 -2.41 -2.85 0.01
N ILE A 181 -3.35 -2.22 -0.71
CA ILE A 181 -3.73 -2.60 -2.08
C ILE A 181 -2.76 -1.93 -3.07
N LYS A 182 -2.24 -2.71 -4.01
CA LYS A 182 -1.80 -2.14 -5.30
C LYS A 182 -3.02 -2.00 -6.20
N MET A 183 -3.57 -0.79 -6.34
CA MET A 183 -4.75 -0.60 -7.19
C MET A 183 -4.37 -0.84 -8.64
N ASP A 184 -5.08 -1.77 -9.27
CA ASP A 184 -5.13 -1.84 -10.72
C ASP A 184 -5.96 -0.66 -11.24
N LYS A 185 -5.44 0.09 -12.22
CA LYS A 185 -6.07 1.33 -12.70
C LYS A 185 -7.39 1.10 -13.43
N ASP A 186 -7.70 -0.16 -13.75
CA ASP A 186 -8.91 -0.55 -14.45
C ASP A 186 -10.03 -1.04 -13.52
N CYS A 187 -9.83 -1.02 -12.19
CA CYS A 187 -10.91 -1.23 -11.25
C CYS A 187 -11.80 0.01 -11.20
N LYS A 188 -12.73 0.12 -12.15
CA LYS A 188 -13.93 0.95 -11.99
C LYS A 188 -14.70 0.38 -10.80
N LEU A 189 -14.44 0.91 -9.60
CA LEU A 189 -15.35 0.76 -8.48
C LEU A 189 -16.71 1.28 -8.94
N ASN A 190 -17.64 0.36 -9.16
CA ASN A 190 -19.05 0.70 -9.24
C ASN A 190 -19.43 1.14 -7.82
N LEU A 191 -19.49 2.45 -7.60
CA LEU A 191 -19.78 3.09 -6.31
C LEU A 191 -21.19 2.73 -5.77
N ASP A 192 -22.01 2.03 -6.56
CA ASP A 192 -23.36 1.60 -6.20
C ASP A 192 -23.40 0.26 -5.43
N MET A 193 -22.25 -0.32 -5.08
CA MET A 193 -22.17 -1.54 -4.24
C MET A 193 -21.45 -1.25 -2.92
N VAL A 194 -21.96 -0.27 -2.18
CA VAL A 194 -21.76 -0.18 -0.74
C VAL A 194 -23.01 -0.80 -0.11
N LEU A 195 -22.80 -1.71 0.86
CA LEU A 195 -23.81 -2.49 1.61
C LEU A 195 -24.20 -3.85 0.99
N GLY A 196 -23.34 -4.85 1.22
CA GLY A 196 -23.68 -6.27 1.12
C GLY A 196 -22.47 -7.15 1.42
N PRO A 197 -22.59 -8.20 2.26
CA PRO A 197 -21.45 -9.02 2.71
C PRO A 197 -20.83 -9.92 1.62
N ASP A 198 -21.39 -9.99 0.41
CA ASP A 198 -21.07 -11.04 -0.57
C ASP A 198 -20.54 -10.57 -1.93
N LYS A 199 -20.05 -9.32 -2.07
CA LYS A 199 -19.51 -8.85 -3.38
C LYS A 199 -18.18 -8.11 -3.25
N PHE A 200 -17.18 -8.83 -2.79
CA PHE A 200 -15.80 -8.45 -3.07
C PHE A 200 -15.49 -8.77 -4.53
N CYS A 201 -15.02 -7.78 -5.28
CA CYS A 201 -14.40 -8.00 -6.59
C CYS A 201 -13.08 -8.76 -6.37
N TYR A 202 -13.18 -10.09 -6.26
CA TYR A 202 -12.05 -10.98 -6.44
C TYR A 202 -11.95 -11.29 -7.94
N GLU A 203 -11.19 -10.48 -8.68
CA GLU A 203 -10.66 -10.98 -9.95
C GLU A 203 -9.40 -11.78 -9.68
N GLY A 204 -9.40 -12.98 -10.23
CA GLY A 204 -8.51 -14.07 -9.90
C GLY A 204 -7.03 -13.81 -10.19
N GLU A 205 -6.25 -14.54 -9.41
CA GLU A 205 -4.91 -15.07 -9.68
C GLU A 205 -4.36 -14.89 -11.12
N ASN A 206 -3.11 -14.41 -11.16
CA ASN A 206 -2.10 -14.72 -12.17
C ASN A 206 -2.11 -13.95 -13.51
N THR A 207 -2.48 -12.67 -13.54
CA THR A 207 -1.96 -11.78 -14.59
C THR A 207 -0.79 -10.97 -14.04
N PRO A 208 0.46 -11.19 -14.50
CA PRO A 208 1.53 -10.22 -14.27
C PRO A 208 1.14 -8.93 -15.00
N LEU A 209 0.49 -8.04 -14.27
CA LEU A 209 0.04 -6.76 -14.74
C LEU A 209 1.26 -5.86 -14.99
N ASN A 210 1.77 -5.96 -16.20
CA ASN A 210 2.67 -4.99 -16.78
C ASN A 210 1.87 -3.68 -16.96
N GLU A 211 1.81 -2.86 -15.91
CA GLU A 211 1.35 -1.48 -16.04
C GLU A 211 2.09 -0.84 -17.23
N PRO A 212 1.38 -0.20 -18.17
CA PRO A 212 2.02 0.45 -19.30
C PRO A 212 2.99 1.52 -18.77
N LEU A 213 4.21 1.53 -19.32
CA LEU A 213 5.24 2.52 -19.02
C LEU A 213 4.70 3.95 -19.29
N GLY A 214 4.21 4.60 -18.25
CA GLY A 214 3.68 5.96 -18.35
C GLY A 214 4.75 7.04 -18.43
N TRP A 215 4.34 8.27 -18.80
CA TRP A 215 5.21 9.44 -18.97
C TRP A 215 6.19 9.71 -17.81
N LYS A 216 5.80 9.36 -16.57
CA LYS A 216 6.65 9.49 -15.37
C LYS A 216 7.98 8.74 -15.51
N HIS A 217 8.02 7.61 -16.21
CA HIS A 217 9.25 6.81 -16.40
C HIS A 217 10.21 7.42 -17.43
N PHE A 218 9.69 8.21 -18.38
CA PHE A 218 10.48 8.82 -19.46
C PHE A 218 10.85 10.28 -19.22
N ARG A 219 10.27 10.93 -18.21
CA ARG A 219 10.48 12.36 -17.93
C ARG A 219 11.97 12.72 -17.80
N ILE A 220 12.75 11.91 -17.07
CA ILE A 220 14.18 12.17 -16.87
C ILE A 220 14.96 12.03 -18.19
N THR A 221 14.66 11.00 -18.98
CA THR A 221 15.26 10.81 -20.31
C THR A 221 14.97 11.99 -21.23
N PHE A 222 13.75 12.52 -21.18
CA PHE A 222 13.36 13.68 -21.99
C PHE A 222 14.10 14.96 -21.55
N ILE A 223 14.32 15.14 -20.24
CA ILE A 223 15.12 16.25 -19.70
C ILE A 223 16.56 16.17 -20.21
N TYR A 224 17.18 14.99 -20.17
CA TYR A 224 18.54 14.80 -20.68
C TYR A 224 18.63 15.06 -22.19
N LEU A 225 17.63 14.63 -22.96
CA LEU A 225 17.59 14.85 -24.41
C LEU A 225 17.51 16.36 -24.74
N LEU A 226 16.64 17.11 -24.05
CA LEU A 226 16.52 18.55 -24.22
C LEU A 226 17.79 19.29 -23.79
N ALA A 227 18.43 18.87 -22.70
CA ALA A 227 19.71 19.43 -22.24
C ALA A 227 20.85 19.16 -23.24
N GLY A 228 20.88 17.97 -23.85
CA GLY A 228 21.85 17.64 -24.90
C GLY A 228 21.65 18.48 -26.15
N LEU A 229 20.40 18.67 -26.58
CA LEU A 229 20.05 19.53 -27.73
C LEU A 229 20.41 21.00 -27.48
N SER A 230 20.11 21.54 -26.29
CA SER A 230 20.45 22.93 -25.98
C SER A 230 21.96 23.16 -25.95
N LEU A 231 22.73 22.21 -25.41
CA LEU A 231 24.19 22.26 -25.41
C LEU A 231 24.74 22.18 -26.85
N ALA A 232 24.23 21.28 -27.68
CA ALA A 232 24.65 21.17 -29.08
C ALA A 232 24.41 22.46 -29.86
N CYS A 233 23.24 23.10 -29.69
CA CYS A 233 22.94 24.40 -30.28
C CYS A 233 23.90 25.49 -29.79
N ALA A 234 24.22 25.52 -28.49
CA ALA A 234 25.16 26.50 -27.93
C ALA A 234 26.58 26.32 -28.50
N VAL A 235 27.06 25.08 -28.60
CA VAL A 235 28.37 24.76 -29.20
C VAL A 235 28.41 25.17 -30.67
N PHE A 236 27.37 24.87 -31.44
CA PHE A 236 27.27 25.26 -32.84
C PHE A 236 27.30 26.79 -33.02
N MET A 237 26.58 27.53 -32.17
CA MET A 237 26.60 28.99 -32.19
C MET A 237 27.98 29.57 -31.84
N LEU A 238 28.68 28.98 -30.87
CA LEU A 238 30.05 29.37 -30.52
C LEU A 238 31.03 29.10 -31.67
N GLU A 239 30.88 27.96 -32.35
CA GLU A 239 31.70 27.61 -33.51
C GLU A 239 31.45 28.57 -34.68
N LEU A 240 30.20 28.93 -34.97
CA LEU A 240 29.86 29.95 -35.96
C LEU A 240 30.46 31.32 -35.63
N LEU A 241 30.42 31.73 -34.36
CA LEU A 241 31.04 32.97 -33.90
C LEU A 241 32.56 32.92 -34.04
N HIS A 242 33.18 31.78 -33.74
CA HIS A 242 34.61 31.58 -33.89
C HIS A 242 35.04 31.66 -35.37
N VAL A 243 34.33 30.96 -36.26
CA VAL A 243 34.58 31.00 -37.71
C VAL A 243 34.37 32.41 -38.27
N LYS A 244 33.38 33.16 -37.79
CA LYS A 244 33.10 34.53 -38.25
C LYS A 244 34.12 35.56 -37.75
N ASN A 245 34.67 35.36 -36.54
CA ASN A 245 35.68 36.22 -35.94
C ASN A 245 37.12 35.78 -36.25
N ALA A 246 37.29 34.67 -36.98
CA ALA A 246 38.60 34.24 -37.45
C ALA A 246 39.14 35.31 -38.42
N PRO A 247 40.30 35.93 -38.14
CA PRO A 247 40.87 36.95 -39.01
C PRO A 247 41.10 36.36 -40.41
N GLU A 248 40.76 37.12 -41.47
CA GLU A 248 40.72 36.73 -42.89
C GLU A 248 42.01 36.11 -43.48
N LYS A 249 43.05 35.88 -42.69
CA LYS A 249 44.32 35.28 -43.13
C LYS A 249 44.29 33.75 -43.27
N ILE A 250 43.19 33.07 -42.95
CA ILE A 250 43.04 31.61 -43.12
C ILE A 250 41.99 31.28 -44.21
N LYS A 251 42.05 31.99 -45.34
CA LYS A 251 41.27 31.69 -46.56
C LYS A 251 42.13 31.27 -47.76
N VAL A 252 43.37 30.89 -47.50
CA VAL A 252 44.22 30.20 -48.48
C VAL A 252 44.51 28.84 -47.87
N TRP A 253 44.33 27.76 -48.63
CA TRP A 253 44.38 26.34 -48.21
C TRP A 253 43.04 25.74 -47.76
N MET A 254 42.00 25.91 -48.57
CA MET A 254 41.08 24.82 -48.92
C MET A 254 41.09 24.67 -50.43
#